data_AF-A0A971FPM9-F1
#
_entry.id   AF-A0A971FPM9-F1
#
_cell.length_a   1.000
_cell.length_b   1.000
_cell.length_c   1.000
_cell.angle_alpha   90.00
_cell.angle_beta   90.00
_cell.angle_gamma   90.00
#
_symmetry.space_group_name_H-M   'P 1'
#
loop_
_entity.id
_entity.type
_entity.pdbx_description
1 polymer ?
#
loop_
_entity_poly.entity_id
_entity_poly.type
_entity_poly.pdbx_seq_one_letter_code
_entity_poly.pdbx_strand_id
1 'polypeptide(L)'
;MSFRTYLVKKVMMSFFVSVACICAAMALIGLSYESGAHFGYEAFLSPLLFGAAASLPLLVKYSRKELSLKQAIIRNIIHFILLEVLLLSLLFAAGLINDISMAVSLGFAIFVIDITVYLVLWISDARTARAFNKALQKMQKQL
;
A
#
# COMPACT_ATOMS: atom_id res chain seq x y z
N MET A 1 4.13 12.01 15.25
CA MET A 1 3.06 12.52 14.34
C MET A 1 1.70 12.30 14.98
N SER A 2 0.73 13.21 14.83
CA SER A 2 -0.64 12.98 15.34
C SER A 2 -1.36 11.89 14.54
N PHE A 3 -2.33 11.21 15.14
CA PHE A 3 -3.09 10.14 14.48
C PHE A 3 -3.86 10.64 13.24
N ARG A 4 -4.53 11.80 13.35
CA ARG A 4 -5.25 12.40 12.21
C ARG A 4 -4.32 12.70 11.04
N THR A 5 -3.14 13.25 11.33
CA THR A 5 -2.15 13.54 10.29
C THR A 5 -1.63 12.25 9.67
N TYR A 6 -1.45 11.18 10.45
CA TYR A 6 -1.05 9.87 9.94
C TYR A 6 -2.10 9.29 8.99
N LEU A 7 -3.38 9.30 9.36
CA LEU A 7 -4.46 8.84 8.48
C LEU A 7 -4.46 9.58 7.14
N VAL A 8 -4.43 10.91 7.18
CA VAL A 8 -4.50 11.72 5.95
C VAL A 8 -3.25 11.56 5.09
N LYS A 9 -2.05 11.61 5.68
CA LYS A 9 -0.81 11.59 4.89
C LYS A 9 -0.37 10.20 4.47
N LYS A 10 -0.63 9.18 5.28
CA LYS A 10 -0.12 7.81 5.06
C LYS A 10 -1.21 6.87 4.57
N VAL A 11 -2.33 6.79 5.27
CA VAL A 11 -3.40 5.85 4.92
C VAL A 11 -4.09 6.27 3.63
N MET A 12 -4.47 7.55 3.46
CA MET A 12 -5.08 7.99 2.20
C MET A 12 -4.11 7.91 1.02
N MET A 13 -2.83 8.24 1.23
CA MET A 13 -1.83 8.11 0.16
C MET A 13 -1.62 6.64 -0.24
N SER A 14 -1.56 5.74 0.75
CA SER A 14 -1.53 4.30 0.50
C SER A 14 -2.76 3.85 -0.29
N PHE A 15 -3.96 4.27 0.11
CA PHE A 15 -5.20 3.97 -0.61
C PHE A 15 -5.12 4.35 -2.10
N PHE A 16 -4.79 5.61 -2.42
CA PHE A 16 -4.76 6.06 -3.82
C PHE A 16 -3.68 5.34 -4.64
N VAL A 17 -2.50 5.10 -4.06
CA VAL A 17 -1.42 4.36 -4.74
C VAL A 17 -1.83 2.92 -4.97
N SER A 18 -2.40 2.24 -3.96
CA SER A 18 -2.91 0.88 -4.10
C SER A 18 -3.97 0.76 -5.17
N VAL A 19 -4.97 1.67 -5.20
CA VAL A 19 -5.99 1.70 -6.26
C VAL A 19 -5.35 1.81 -7.65
N ALA A 20 -4.42 2.75 -7.82
CA ALA A 20 -3.74 2.93 -9.11
C ALA A 20 -2.94 1.68 -9.51
N CYS A 21 -2.22 1.07 -8.59
CA CYS A 21 -1.45 -0.15 -8.83
C CYS A 21 -2.35 -1.35 -9.12
N ILE A 22 -3.49 -1.49 -8.44
CA ILE A 22 -4.47 -2.55 -8.69
C ILE A 22 -5.08 -2.38 -10.09
N CYS A 23 -5.47 -1.16 -10.48
CA CYS A 23 -5.96 -0.90 -11.84
C CYS A 23 -4.90 -1.26 -12.89
N ALA A 24 -3.63 -0.89 -12.66
CA ALA A 24 -2.54 -1.24 -13.56
C ALA A 24 -2.32 -2.76 -13.62
N ALA A 25 -2.35 -3.45 -12.49
CA ALA A 25 -2.21 -4.90 -12.43
C ALA A 25 -3.36 -5.61 -13.17
N MET A 26 -4.61 -5.17 -12.95
CA MET A 26 -5.78 -5.69 -13.67
C MET A 26 -5.65 -5.48 -15.18
N ALA A 27 -5.20 -4.31 -15.63
CA ALA A 27 -4.97 -4.04 -17.05
C ALA A 27 -3.86 -4.93 -17.63
N LEU A 28 -2.71 -5.04 -16.95
CA LEU A 28 -1.57 -5.84 -17.43
C LEU A 28 -1.88 -7.34 -17.46
N ILE A 29 -2.51 -7.86 -16.41
CA ILE A 29 -2.91 -9.27 -16.33
C ILE A 29 -4.01 -9.55 -17.36
N GLY A 30 -5.04 -8.70 -17.43
CA GLY A 30 -6.11 -8.82 -18.42
C GLY A 30 -5.58 -8.83 -19.86
N LEU A 31 -4.70 -7.89 -20.21
CA LEU A 31 -4.08 -7.85 -21.55
C LEU A 31 -3.23 -9.10 -21.86
N SER A 32 -2.61 -9.71 -20.85
CA SER A 32 -1.70 -10.84 -21.03
C SER A 32 -2.42 -12.20 -21.10
N TYR A 33 -3.46 -12.40 -20.28
CA TYR A 33 -4.13 -13.70 -20.14
C TYR A 33 -5.48 -13.77 -20.85
N GLU A 34 -6.29 -12.71 -20.80
CA GLU A 34 -7.62 -12.67 -21.40
C GLU A 34 -7.88 -11.32 -22.06
N SER A 35 -7.19 -11.06 -23.18
CA SER A 35 -7.28 -9.79 -23.90
C SER A 35 -8.68 -9.47 -24.45
N GLY A 36 -9.55 -10.48 -24.55
CA GLY A 36 -10.97 -10.33 -24.91
C GLY A 36 -11.93 -10.21 -23.72
N ALA A 37 -11.45 -10.28 -22.48
CA ALA A 37 -12.30 -10.13 -21.30
C ALA A 37 -12.71 -8.68 -21.10
N HIS A 38 -14.00 -8.47 -20.88
CA HIS A 38 -14.55 -7.16 -20.53
C HIS A 38 -15.03 -7.18 -19.09
N PHE A 39 -14.52 -6.24 -18.30
CA PHE A 39 -15.02 -6.02 -16.95
C PHE A 39 -16.39 -5.34 -17.01
N GLY A 40 -17.40 -5.97 -16.41
CA GLY A 40 -18.69 -5.34 -16.17
C GLY A 40 -18.59 -4.21 -15.14
N TYR A 41 -19.63 -3.38 -15.03
CA TYR A 41 -19.69 -2.29 -14.05
C TYR A 41 -19.52 -2.76 -12.61
N GLU A 42 -19.91 -4.00 -12.30
CA GLU A 42 -19.69 -4.69 -11.02
C GLU A 42 -18.21 -4.66 -10.59
N ALA A 43 -17.28 -4.81 -11.54
CA ALA A 43 -15.85 -4.86 -11.28
C ALA A 43 -15.20 -3.47 -11.18
N PHE A 44 -15.91 -2.41 -11.55
CA PHE A 44 -15.37 -1.04 -11.54
C PHE A 44 -15.03 -0.56 -10.12
N LEU A 45 -15.78 -1.03 -9.12
CA LEU A 45 -15.55 -0.69 -7.71
C LEU A 45 -14.50 -1.59 -7.04
N SER A 46 -14.11 -2.70 -7.66
CA SER A 46 -13.16 -3.65 -7.07
C SER A 46 -11.83 -2.99 -6.68
N PRO A 47 -11.16 -2.18 -7.53
CA PRO A 47 -9.93 -1.51 -7.13
C PRO A 47 -10.09 -0.61 -5.91
N LEU A 48 -11.24 0.07 -5.77
CA LEU A 48 -11.54 0.92 -4.63
C LEU A 48 -11.71 0.11 -3.35
N LEU A 49 -12.44 -1.00 -3.41
CA LEU A 49 -12.65 -1.88 -2.26
C LEU A 49 -11.34 -2.54 -1.81
N PHE A 50 -10.58 -3.12 -2.75
CA PHE A 50 -9.30 -3.75 -2.46
C PHE A 50 -8.25 -2.72 -2.03
N GLY A 51 -8.21 -1.54 -2.63
CA GLY A 51 -7.34 -0.45 -2.20
C GLY A 51 -7.66 0.04 -0.79
N ALA A 52 -8.94 0.11 -0.42
CA ALA A 52 -9.37 0.46 0.94
C ALA A 52 -8.93 -0.63 1.93
N ALA A 53 -9.20 -1.90 1.64
CA ALA A 53 -8.74 -3.02 2.46
C ALA A 53 -7.22 -3.03 2.62
N ALA A 54 -6.47 -2.84 1.54
CA ALA A 54 -5.00 -2.78 1.53
C ALA A 54 -4.44 -1.66 2.41
N SER A 55 -5.20 -0.59 2.64
CA SER A 55 -4.77 0.52 3.48
C SER A 55 -4.92 0.25 4.99
N LEU A 56 -5.74 -0.73 5.40
CA LEU A 56 -6.04 -1.02 6.81
C LEU A 56 -4.83 -1.58 7.59
N PRO A 57 -4.05 -2.55 7.07
CA PRO A 57 -2.85 -3.05 7.75
C PRO A 57 -1.85 -1.96 8.11
N LEU A 58 -1.83 -0.84 7.36
CA LEU A 58 -0.97 0.31 7.61
C LEU A 58 -1.18 0.93 9.00
N LEU A 59 -2.34 0.72 9.63
CA LEU A 59 -2.62 1.18 10.99
C LEU A 59 -1.67 0.55 12.02
N VAL A 60 -1.19 -0.68 11.78
CA VAL A 60 -0.21 -1.35 12.67
C VAL A 60 1.15 -0.65 12.66
N LYS A 61 1.45 0.12 11.61
CA LYS A 61 2.69 0.90 11.53
C LYS A 61 2.60 2.25 12.25
N TYR A 62 1.42 2.65 12.73
CA TYR A 62 1.28 3.88 13.50
C TYR A 62 2.03 3.78 14.84
N SER A 63 2.86 4.79 15.12
CA SER A 63 3.52 4.97 16.40
C SER A 63 3.58 6.45 16.76
N ARG A 64 3.28 6.78 18.02
CA ARG A 64 3.47 8.14 18.56
C ARG A 64 4.94 8.44 18.90
N LYS A 65 5.72 7.40 19.20
CA LYS A 65 7.13 7.49 19.60
C LYS A 65 8.03 7.10 18.43
N GLU A 66 9.25 7.61 18.43
CA GLU A 66 10.29 7.11 17.53
C GLU A 66 10.52 5.62 17.80
N LEU A 67 10.51 4.83 16.74
CA LEU A 67 10.69 3.40 16.80
C LEU A 67 12.18 3.09 16.67
N SER A 68 12.66 2.12 17.43
CA SER A 68 13.97 1.55 17.15
C SER A 68 13.94 0.76 15.83
N LEU A 69 15.12 0.53 15.23
CA LEU A 69 15.25 -0.23 13.98
C LEU A 69 14.55 -1.60 14.07
N LYS A 70 14.75 -2.31 15.19
CA LYS A 70 14.13 -3.63 15.43
C LYS A 70 12.60 -3.54 15.45
N GLN A 71 12.05 -2.54 16.13
CA GLN A 71 10.59 -2.34 16.20
C GLN A 71 9.99 -1.98 14.85
N ALA A 72 10.69 -1.17 14.05
CA ALA A 72 10.26 -0.81 12.70
C ALA A 72 10.22 -2.04 11.78
N ILE A 73 11.26 -2.90 11.83
CA ILE A 73 11.32 -4.14 11.05
C ILE A 73 10.17 -5.09 11.44
N ILE A 74 9.96 -5.33 12.74
CA ILE A 74 8.88 -6.21 13.22
C ILE A 74 7.52 -5.70 12.74
N ARG A 75 7.26 -4.39 12.82
CA ARG A 75 5.99 -3.81 12.34
C ARG A 75 5.83 -3.91 10.83
N ASN A 76 6.92 -3.83 10.06
CA ASN A 76 6.87 -4.05 8.61
C ASN A 76 6.52 -5.51 8.27
N ILE A 77 7.07 -6.47 9.00
CA ILE A 77 6.75 -7.89 8.81
C ILE A 77 5.28 -8.15 9.16
N ILE A 78 4.81 -7.67 10.31
CA ILE A 78 3.41 -7.80 10.72
C ILE A 78 2.47 -7.15 9.70
N HIS A 79 2.81 -5.94 9.23
CA HIS A 79 2.06 -5.26 8.18
C HIS A 79 1.92 -6.13 6.93
N PHE A 80 3.05 -6.64 6.42
CA PHE A 80 3.08 -7.44 5.21
C PHE A 80 2.22 -8.71 5.35
N ILE A 81 2.38 -9.44 6.46
CA ILE A 81 1.58 -10.65 6.73
C ILE A 81 0.09 -10.31 6.80
N LEU A 82 -0.29 -9.24 7.51
CA LEU A 82 -1.69 -8.84 7.61
C LEU A 82 -2.27 -8.42 6.26
N LEU A 83 -1.48 -7.75 5.42
CA LEU A 83 -1.89 -7.35 4.08
C LEU A 83 -2.16 -8.57 3.18
N GLU A 84 -1.20 -9.50 3.11
CA GLU A 84 -1.33 -10.73 2.33
C GLU A 84 -2.54 -11.55 2.79
N VAL A 85 -2.64 -11.83 4.09
CA VAL A 85 -3.74 -12.62 4.64
C VAL A 85 -5.08 -11.95 4.37
N LEU A 86 -5.19 -10.64 4.57
CA LEU A 86 -6.43 -9.90 4.34
C LEU A 86 -6.86 -9.96 2.87
N LEU A 87 -5.97 -9.64 1.94
CA LEU A 87 -6.34 -9.55 0.52
C LEU A 87 -6.55 -10.94 -0.08
N LEU A 88 -5.72 -11.94 0.23
CA LEU A 88 -5.93 -13.31 -0.24
C LEU A 88 -7.23 -13.90 0.33
N SER A 89 -7.57 -13.60 1.59
CA SER A 89 -8.86 -14.06 2.16
C SER A 89 -10.06 -13.41 1.44
N LEU A 90 -9.98 -12.13 1.10
CA LEU A 90 -11.03 -11.44 0.34
C LEU A 90 -11.17 -12.01 -1.08
N LEU A 91 -10.06 -12.27 -1.75
CA LEU A 91 -10.05 -12.89 -3.09
C LEU A 91 -10.61 -14.32 -3.05
N PHE A 92 -10.26 -15.10 -2.03
CA PHE A 92 -10.83 -16.43 -1.80
C PHE A 92 -12.34 -16.38 -1.54
N ALA A 93 -12.78 -15.47 -0.66
CA ALA A 93 -14.20 -15.27 -0.35
C ALA A 93 -15.01 -14.79 -1.56
N ALA A 94 -14.38 -14.05 -2.48
CA ALA A 94 -14.97 -13.61 -3.73
C ALA A 94 -15.02 -14.71 -4.82
N GLY A 95 -14.48 -15.91 -4.56
CA GLY A 95 -14.41 -17.00 -5.55
C GLY A 95 -13.40 -16.75 -6.67
N LEU A 96 -12.43 -15.84 -6.47
CA LEU A 96 -11.42 -15.46 -7.45
C LEU A 96 -10.13 -16.28 -7.35
N ILE A 97 -10.09 -17.27 -6.45
CA ILE A 97 -8.96 -18.19 -6.29
C ILE A 97 -9.48 -19.61 -6.49
N ASN A 98 -9.14 -20.21 -7.62
CA ASN A 98 -9.57 -21.58 -7.97
C ASN A 98 -8.48 -22.63 -7.73
N ASP A 99 -7.21 -22.22 -7.71
CA ASP A 99 -6.06 -23.10 -7.56
C ASP A 99 -4.87 -22.40 -6.89
N ILE A 100 -3.88 -23.20 -6.51
CA ILE A 100 -2.68 -22.72 -5.78
C ILE A 100 -1.81 -21.82 -6.66
N SER A 101 -1.73 -22.04 -7.97
CA SER A 101 -0.93 -21.22 -8.87
C SER A 101 -1.49 -19.81 -8.99
N MET A 102 -2.82 -19.70 -9.08
CA MET A 102 -3.52 -18.42 -9.04
C MET A 102 -3.32 -17.69 -7.70
N ALA A 103 -3.43 -18.40 -6.57
CA ALA A 103 -3.16 -17.82 -5.25
C ALA A 103 -1.73 -17.26 -5.12
N VAL A 104 -0.72 -18.02 -5.58
CA VAL A 104 0.69 -17.60 -5.57
C VAL A 104 0.91 -16.39 -6.47
N SER A 105 0.31 -16.37 -7.65
CA SER A 105 0.44 -15.26 -8.60
C SER A 105 -0.19 -13.97 -8.05
N LEU A 106 -1.37 -14.07 -7.42
CA LEU A 106 -2.04 -12.94 -6.79
C LEU A 106 -1.28 -12.45 -5.55
N GLY A 107 -0.77 -13.35 -4.72
CA GLY A 107 0.11 -12.99 -3.58
C GLY A 107 1.36 -12.26 -4.06
N PHE A 108 2.01 -12.73 -5.13
CA PHE A 108 3.16 -12.01 -5.69
C PHE A 108 2.77 -10.61 -6.19
N ALA A 109 1.61 -10.45 -6.83
CA ALA A 109 1.12 -9.13 -7.24
C ALA A 109 0.87 -8.21 -6.02
N ILE A 110 0.25 -8.72 -4.96
CA ILE A 110 0.01 -7.98 -3.70
C ILE A 110 1.35 -7.52 -3.10
N PHE A 111 2.34 -8.40 -3.04
CA PHE A 111 3.68 -8.08 -2.58
C PHE A 111 4.35 -6.95 -3.37
N VAL A 112 4.28 -6.98 -4.71
CA VAL A 112 4.83 -5.92 -5.57
C VAL A 112 4.11 -4.58 -5.32
N ILE A 113 2.79 -4.62 -5.12
CA ILE A 113 2.00 -3.42 -4.78
C ILE A 113 2.44 -2.88 -3.41
N ASP A 114 2.63 -3.72 -2.39
CA ASP A 114 3.09 -3.28 -1.06
C ASP A 114 4.46 -2.58 -1.12
N ILE A 115 5.40 -3.16 -1.86
CA ILE A 115 6.71 -2.52 -2.10
C ILE A 115 6.54 -1.15 -2.74
N THR A 116 5.69 -1.05 -3.76
CA THR A 116 5.44 0.21 -4.48
C THR A 116 4.85 1.27 -3.55
N VAL A 117 3.84 0.90 -2.76
CA VAL A 117 3.23 1.76 -1.74
C VAL A 117 4.28 2.19 -0.71
N TYR A 118 5.10 1.27 -0.20
CA TYR A 118 6.16 1.57 0.75
C TYR A 118 7.16 2.59 0.18
N LEU A 119 7.60 2.40 -1.07
CA LEU A 119 8.52 3.33 -1.75
C LEU A 119 7.91 4.72 -1.90
N VAL A 120 6.65 4.83 -2.34
CA VAL A 120 5.98 6.13 -2.50
C VAL A 120 5.87 6.86 -1.14
N LEU A 121 5.46 6.14 -0.09
CA LEU A 121 5.37 6.68 1.26
C LEU A 121 6.74 7.13 1.79
N TRP A 122 7.80 6.37 1.50
CA TRP A 122 9.17 6.70 1.89
C TRP A 122 9.69 7.94 1.16
N ILE A 123 9.46 8.06 -0.14
CA ILE A 123 9.82 9.25 -0.93
C ILE A 123 9.12 10.49 -0.38
N SER A 124 7.83 10.38 -0.02
CA SER A 124 7.05 11.45 0.57
C SER A 124 7.65 11.93 1.91
N ASP A 125 8.06 11.00 2.77
CA ASP A 125 8.74 11.33 4.04
C ASP A 125 10.10 11.95 3.80
N ALA A 126 10.91 11.37 2.90
CA ALA A 126 12.24 11.87 2.58
C ALA A 126 12.20 13.31 2.06
N ARG A 127 11.21 13.65 1.22
CA ARG A 127 10.98 15.03 0.76
C ARG A 127 10.64 15.96 1.92
N THR A 128 9.76 15.52 2.81
CA THR A 128 9.35 16.29 4.00
C THR A 128 10.54 16.57 4.91
N ALA A 129 11.34 15.54 5.23
CA ALA A 129 12.54 15.67 6.07
C ALA A 129 13.59 16.62 5.45
N ARG A 130 13.83 16.52 4.14
CA ARG A 130 14.74 17.44 3.43
C ARG A 130 14.27 18.89 3.49
N ALA A 131 12.96 19.14 3.40
CA ALA A 131 12.41 20.49 3.49
C ALA A 131 12.62 21.08 4.90
N PHE A 132 12.39 20.30 5.95
CA PHE A 132 12.67 20.72 7.33
C PHE A 132 14.16 21.02 7.55
N ASN A 133 15.06 20.14 7.10
CA ASN A 133 16.51 20.36 7.24
C ASN A 133 16.97 21.64 6.53
N LYS A 134 16.44 21.91 5.33
CA LYS A 134 16.73 23.17 4.62
C LYS A 134 16.24 24.40 5.38
N ALA A 135 15.07 24.33 6.01
CA ALA A 135 14.56 25.44 6.82
C ALA A 135 15.44 25.71 8.05
N LEU A 136 15.85 24.66 8.77
CA LEU A 136 16.75 24.76 9.92
C LEU A 136 18.10 25.38 9.55
N GLN A 137 18.69 24.94 8.43
CA GLN A 137 19.95 25.52 7.94
C GLN A 137 19.83 27.00 7.58
N LYS A 138 18.68 27.45 7.08
CA LYS A 138 18.44 28.89 6.82
C LYS A 138 18.37 29.68 8.11
N MET A 139 17.68 29.18 9.13
CA MET A 139 17.59 29.84 10.44
C MET A 139 18.96 29.92 11.12
N GLN A 140 19.76 28.87 11.05
CA GLN A 140 21.13 28.88 11.61
C GLN A 140 22.07 29.86 10.91
N LYS A 141 21.84 30.17 9.63
CA LYS A 141 22.62 31.19 8.90
C LYS A 141 22.16 32.62 9.16
N GLN A 142 21.01 32.80 9.82
CA GLN A 142 20.43 34.09 10.18
C GLN A 142 20.66 34.47 11.66
N LEU A 143 21.22 33.55 12.45
CA LEU A 143 21.72 33.76 13.82
C LEU A 143 23.23 33.96 13.78
#